data_AF-A0A327J3H7-F1
#
_entry.id   AF-A0A327J3H7-F1
#
_cell.length_a   1.000
_cell.length_b   1.000
_cell.length_c   1.000
_cell.angle_alpha   90.00
_cell.angle_beta   90.00
_cell.angle_gamma   90.00
#
_symmetry.space_group_name_H-M   'P 1'
#
loop_
_entity.id
_entity.type
_entity.pdbx_description
1 polymer ?
#
loop_
_entity_poly.entity_id
_entity_poly.type
_entity_poly.pdbx_seq_one_letter_code
_entity_poly.pdbx_strand_id
1 'polypeptide(L)'
;MRLQIGPNIDNGRVRLDFRKSPDRPQSTPSYEIEQTKADEFVKKYNSQEKKLFNMTMIFVAAFSMLGWITSIYKRSILWGILGIPGGVIAGLGVGAMISSNKKNNLMDKYNVKEVTKN
;
A
#
# COMPACT_ATOMS: atom_id res chain seq x y z
N MET A 1 2.34 7.31 -2.84
CA MET A 1 1.92 8.53 -2.10
C MET A 1 2.67 8.59 -0.77
N ARG A 2 3.38 9.69 -0.49
CA ARG A 2 4.18 9.85 0.73
C ARG A 2 3.48 10.76 1.74
N LEU A 3 3.56 10.43 3.03
CA LEU A 3 3.11 11.30 4.13
C LEU A 3 4.19 12.32 4.48
N GLN A 4 3.77 13.50 4.91
CA GLN A 4 4.59 14.51 5.57
C GLN A 4 3.92 14.97 6.86
N ILE A 5 4.73 15.49 7.78
CA ILE A 5 4.24 16.17 8.97
C ILE A 5 3.74 17.56 8.54
N GLY A 6 2.50 17.86 8.91
CA GLY A 6 1.82 19.13 8.71
C GLY A 6 1.91 20.00 9.97
N PRO A 7 1.04 21.03 10.10
CA PRO A 7 1.05 21.91 11.25
C PRO A 7 0.73 21.16 12.57
N ASN A 8 1.23 21.72 13.67
CA ASN A 8 0.88 21.25 15.00
C ASN A 8 -0.60 21.56 15.28
N ILE A 9 -1.27 20.61 15.91
CA ILE A 9 -2.65 20.72 16.39
C ILE A 9 -2.56 20.78 17.91
N ASP A 10 -3.47 21.52 18.55
CA ASP A 10 -3.48 21.67 20.00
C ASP A 10 -3.44 20.30 20.72
N ASN A 11 -2.82 20.26 21.90
CA ASN A 11 -2.54 19.06 22.73
C ASN A 11 -1.39 18.14 22.25
N GLY A 12 -0.34 18.69 21.61
CA GLY A 12 0.89 17.93 21.32
C GLY A 12 0.72 16.85 20.24
N ARG A 13 -0.27 17.02 19.37
CA ARG A 13 -0.54 16.16 18.21
C ARG A 13 -0.26 16.94 16.94
N VAL A 14 0.31 16.29 15.93
CA VAL A 14 0.54 16.91 14.62
C VAL A 14 -0.39 16.33 13.58
N ARG A 15 -0.76 17.17 12.62
CA ARG A 15 -1.43 16.71 11.41
C ARG A 15 -0.44 15.96 10.53
N LEU A 16 -0.87 14.86 9.93
CA LEU A 16 -0.17 14.20 8.84
C LEU A 16 -0.95 14.42 7.57
N ASP A 17 -0.27 15.00 6.58
CA ASP A 17 -0.83 15.24 5.27
C ASP A 17 -0.02 14.48 4.23
N PHE A 18 -0.65 14.03 3.16
CA PHE A 18 0.12 13.53 2.02
C PHE A 18 0.92 14.68 1.39
N ARG A 19 2.06 14.36 0.78
CA ARG A 19 2.84 15.32 -0.01
C ARG A 19 2.05 15.68 -1.27
N LYS A 20 2.07 16.93 -1.71
CA LYS A 20 1.47 17.34 -3.00
C LYS A 20 2.17 16.56 -4.12
N SER A 21 1.36 15.91 -4.96
CA SER A 21 1.78 15.12 -6.13
C SER A 21 0.76 15.40 -7.24
N PRO A 22 1.15 15.45 -8.53
CA PRO A 22 0.20 15.64 -9.64
C PRO A 22 -0.90 14.57 -9.66
N ASP A 23 -0.61 13.34 -9.21
CA ASP A 23 -1.58 12.24 -9.11
C ASP A 23 -2.40 12.23 -7.81
N ARG A 24 -2.46 13.35 -7.08
CA ARG A 24 -3.14 13.40 -5.79
C ARG A 24 -4.64 13.61 -5.99
N PRO A 25 -5.51 12.75 -5.40
CA PRO A 25 -6.94 12.97 -5.47
C PRO A 25 -7.34 14.27 -4.74
N GLN A 26 -8.37 14.96 -5.24
CA GLN A 26 -8.83 16.24 -4.69
C GLN A 26 -9.17 16.17 -3.19
N SER A 27 -9.69 15.03 -2.73
CA SER A 27 -9.98 14.75 -1.32
C SER A 27 -9.02 13.69 -0.76
N THR A 28 -7.80 14.09 -0.37
CA THR A 28 -6.98 13.21 0.47
C THR A 28 -7.36 13.37 1.94
N PRO A 29 -7.55 12.27 2.67
CA PRO A 29 -7.75 12.33 4.11
C PRO A 29 -6.50 12.87 4.79
N SER A 30 -6.71 13.53 5.92
CA SER A 30 -5.66 13.98 6.81
C SER A 30 -5.71 13.13 8.07
N TYR A 31 -4.56 12.95 8.72
CA TYR A 31 -4.48 12.15 9.93
C TYR A 31 -3.89 12.92 11.09
N GLU A 32 -4.08 12.41 12.30
CA GLU A 32 -3.56 12.97 13.53
C GLU A 32 -2.73 11.93 14.28
N ILE A 33 -1.54 12.33 14.71
CA ILE A 33 -0.62 11.51 15.51
C ILE A 33 0.04 12.35 16.61
N GLU A 34 0.49 11.73 17.70
CA GLU A 34 1.36 12.38 18.69
C GLU A 34 2.65 12.91 18.04
N GLN A 35 3.03 14.15 18.35
CA GLN A 35 4.21 14.82 17.78
C GLN A 35 5.49 14.03 17.97
N THR A 36 5.67 13.42 19.15
CA THR A 36 6.86 12.63 19.52
C THR A 36 7.03 11.36 18.69
N LYS A 37 5.94 10.84 18.09
CA LYS A 37 5.94 9.61 17.29
C LYS A 37 5.82 9.88 15.78
N ALA A 38 5.56 11.14 15.39
CA ALA A 38 5.28 11.53 14.02
C ALA A 38 6.44 11.23 13.06
N ASP A 39 7.66 11.61 13.43
CA ASP A 39 8.85 11.39 12.58
C ASP A 39 9.11 9.91 12.32
N GLU A 40 9.03 9.09 13.38
CA GLU A 40 9.24 7.65 13.27
C GLU A 40 8.14 6.99 12.42
N PHE A 41 6.88 7.38 12.64
CA PHE A 41 5.75 6.90 11.86
C PHE A 41 5.89 7.26 10.38
N VAL A 42 6.15 8.53 10.04
CA VAL A 42 6.29 8.98 8.65
C VAL A 42 7.43 8.25 7.95
N LYS A 43 8.57 8.05 8.63
CA LYS A 43 9.70 7.29 8.09
C LYS A 43 9.34 5.83 7.83
N LYS A 44 8.64 5.17 8.76
CA LYS A 44 8.18 3.78 8.61
C LYS A 44 7.11 3.65 7.53
N TYR A 45 6.12 4.53 7.50
CA TYR A 45 5.05 4.53 6.51
C TYR A 45 5.61 4.72 5.09
N ASN A 46 6.48 5.71 4.90
CA ASN A 46 7.07 6.00 3.58
C ASN A 46 8.06 4.93 3.13
N SER A 47 8.77 4.26 4.04
CA SER A 47 9.69 3.16 3.69
C SER A 47 8.97 1.85 3.36
N GLN A 48 7.72 1.66 3.80
CA GLN A 48 6.93 0.48 3.46
C GLN A 48 6.57 0.43 1.97
N GLU A 49 6.43 1.56 1.28
CA GLU A 49 6.01 1.62 -0.13
C GLU A 49 6.93 0.78 -1.04
N LYS A 50 8.26 0.94 -0.92
CA LYS A 50 9.22 0.18 -1.72
C LYS A 50 9.21 -1.32 -1.40
N LYS A 51 9.09 -1.67 -0.11
CA LYS A 51 9.05 -3.07 0.32
C LYS A 51 7.77 -3.78 -0.13
N LEU A 52 6.63 -3.07 -0.07
CA LEU A 52 5.33 -3.56 -0.51
C LEU A 52 5.27 -3.71 -2.03
N PHE A 53 5.86 -2.76 -2.78
CA PHE A 53 5.99 -2.86 -4.23
C PHE A 53 6.80 -4.10 -4.63
N ASN A 54 7.99 -4.28 -4.04
CA ASN A 54 8.82 -5.45 -4.33
C ASN A 54 8.10 -6.77 -3.99
N MET A 55 7.40 -6.83 -2.85
CA MET A 55 6.64 -8.00 -2.45
C MET A 55 5.48 -8.30 -3.41
N THR A 56 4.77 -7.27 -3.86
CA THR A 56 3.70 -7.39 -4.87
C THR A 56 4.26 -7.92 -6.19
N MET A 57 5.41 -7.40 -6.65
CA MET A 57 6.08 -7.89 -7.85
C MET A 57 6.50 -9.35 -7.73
N ILE A 58 6.96 -9.80 -6.56
CA ILE A 58 7.27 -11.22 -6.30
C ILE A 58 6.01 -12.08 -6.43
N PHE A 59 4.87 -11.66 -5.86
CA PHE A 59 3.62 -12.40 -6.02
C PHE A 59 3.15 -12.44 -7.47
N VAL A 60 3.20 -11.31 -8.18
CA VAL A 60 2.87 -11.25 -9.60
C VAL A 60 3.73 -12.23 -10.40
N ALA A 61 5.04 -12.27 -10.16
CA ALA A 61 5.94 -13.22 -10.80
C ALA A 61 5.60 -14.68 -10.46
N ALA A 62 5.39 -14.98 -9.17
CA ALA A 62 5.07 -16.33 -8.71
C ALA A 62 3.74 -16.84 -9.29
N PHE A 63 2.67 -16.04 -9.24
CA PHE A 63 1.37 -16.41 -9.79
C PHE A 63 1.38 -16.48 -11.32
N SER A 64 2.15 -15.63 -12.01
CA SER A 64 2.32 -15.72 -13.46
C SER A 64 3.05 -17.00 -13.87
N MET A 65 4.10 -17.39 -13.12
CA MET A 65 4.80 -18.67 -13.33
C MET A 65 3.87 -19.86 -13.09
N LEU A 66 3.06 -19.84 -12.04
CA LEU A 66 2.06 -20.89 -11.77
C LEU A 66 1.00 -20.98 -12.90
N GLY A 67 0.53 -19.84 -13.40
CA GLY A 67 -0.37 -19.78 -14.56
C GLY A 67 0.26 -20.39 -15.83
N TRP A 68 1.56 -20.17 -16.03
CA TRP A 68 2.27 -20.77 -17.16
C TRP A 68 2.50 -22.28 -16.99
N ILE A 69 2.91 -22.72 -15.80
CA ILE A 69 3.11 -24.16 -15.50
C ILE A 69 1.80 -24.94 -15.67
N THR A 70 0.68 -24.38 -15.19
CA THR A 70 -0.64 -25.01 -15.32
C THR A 70 -1.11 -25.09 -16.78
N SER A 71 -0.74 -24.14 -17.63
CA SER A 71 -0.96 -24.22 -19.08
C SER A 71 -0.18 -25.36 -19.75
N ILE A 72 1.10 -25.53 -19.39
CA ILE A 72 1.95 -26.61 -19.90
C ILE A 72 1.37 -27.97 -19.49
N TYR A 73 0.97 -28.11 -18.23
CA TYR A 73 0.38 -29.35 -17.71
C TYR A 73 -0.94 -29.70 -18.39
N LYS A 74 -1.82 -28.72 -18.63
CA LYS A 74 -3.10 -28.95 -19.33
C LYS A 74 -2.97 -29.01 -20.86
N ARG A 75 -1.76 -28.85 -21.43
CA ARG A 75 -1.50 -28.75 -22.89
C ARG A 75 -2.47 -27.82 -23.63
N SER A 76 -2.95 -26.78 -22.94
CA SER A 76 -3.97 -25.90 -23.49
C SER A 76 -3.40 -24.50 -23.66
N ILE A 77 -3.30 -24.08 -24.93
CA ILE A 77 -2.91 -22.72 -25.32
C ILE A 77 -3.87 -21.70 -24.72
N LEU A 78 -5.16 -22.04 -24.60
CA LEU A 78 -6.19 -21.18 -24.00
C LEU A 78 -5.91 -20.88 -22.52
N TRP A 79 -5.43 -21.89 -21.77
CA TRP A 79 -4.98 -21.71 -20.39
C TRP A 79 -3.65 -20.97 -20.28
N GLY A 80 -2.81 -21.00 -21.32
CA GLY A 80 -1.57 -20.20 -21.37
C GLY A 80 -1.84 -18.72 -21.58
N ILE A 81 -2.75 -18.40 -22.49
CA ILE A 81 -3.17 -17.04 -22.80
C ILE A 81 -3.90 -16.40 -21.61
N LEU A 82 -4.71 -17.17 -20.87
CA LEU A 82 -5.45 -16.67 -19.69
C LEU A 82 -4.67 -16.77 -18.37
N GLY A 83 -3.71 -17.70 -18.28
CA GLY A 83 -2.98 -17.99 -17.05
C GLY A 83 -2.04 -16.87 -16.62
N ILE A 84 -1.38 -16.20 -17.57
CA ILE A 84 -0.48 -15.06 -17.26
C ILE A 84 -1.29 -13.83 -16.78
N PRO A 85 -2.32 -13.35 -17.51
CA PRO A 85 -3.17 -12.25 -17.02
C PRO A 85 -3.87 -12.59 -15.69
N GLY A 86 -4.38 -13.81 -15.55
CA GLY A 86 -5.01 -14.27 -14.31
C GLY A 86 -4.04 -14.29 -13.12
N GLY A 87 -2.80 -14.74 -13.34
CA GLY A 87 -1.74 -14.72 -12.34
C GLY A 87 -1.33 -13.30 -11.94
N VAL A 88 -1.26 -12.37 -12.88
CA VAL A 88 -0.99 -10.95 -12.59
C VAL A 88 -2.10 -10.34 -11.72
N ILE A 89 -3.38 -10.56 -12.07
CA ILE A 89 -4.52 -10.04 -11.30
C ILE A 89 -4.52 -10.60 -9.87
N ALA A 90 -4.31 -11.92 -9.73
CA ALA A 90 -4.24 -12.55 -8.41
C ALA A 90 -3.07 -11.99 -7.58
N GLY A 91 -1.89 -11.84 -8.18
CA GLY A 91 -0.70 -11.29 -7.52
C GLY A 91 -0.88 -9.83 -7.08
N LEU A 92 -1.51 -8.99 -7.92
CA LEU A 92 -1.86 -7.62 -7.58
C LEU A 92 -2.88 -7.57 -6.44
N GLY A 93 -3.90 -8.42 -6.47
CA GLY A 93 -4.92 -8.51 -5.42
C GLY A 93 -4.33 -8.87 -4.05
N VAL A 94 -3.53 -9.92 -4.00
CA VAL A 94 -2.85 -10.35 -2.75
C VAL A 94 -1.86 -9.28 -2.28
N GLY A 95 -1.09 -8.68 -3.19
CA GLY A 95 -0.18 -7.58 -2.87
C GLY A 95 -0.90 -6.35 -2.30
N ALA A 96 -2.03 -5.97 -2.88
CA ALA A 96 -2.88 -4.88 -2.40
C ALA A 96 -3.47 -5.18 -1.01
N MET A 97 -3.93 -6.41 -0.77
CA MET A 97 -4.45 -6.83 0.54
C MET A 97 -3.37 -6.77 1.63
N ILE A 98 -2.18 -7.30 1.36
CA ILE A 98 -1.05 -7.27 2.29
C ILE A 98 -0.59 -5.83 2.54
N SER A 99 -0.57 -5.01 1.49
CA SER A 99 -0.26 -3.57 1.57
C SER A 99 -1.24 -2.83 2.47
N SER A 100 -2.55 -3.05 2.28
CA SER A 100 -3.61 -2.49 3.10
C SER A 100 -3.47 -2.91 4.55
N ASN A 101 -3.35 -4.21 4.83
CA ASN A 101 -3.22 -4.73 6.18
C ASN A 101 -1.98 -4.18 6.91
N LYS A 102 -0.85 -4.07 6.21
CA LYS A 102 0.39 -3.56 6.82
C LYS A 102 0.34 -2.07 7.12
N LYS A 103 -0.30 -1.28 6.25
CA LYS A 103 -0.52 0.15 6.47
C LYS A 103 -1.52 0.39 7.60
N ASN A 104 -2.62 -0.35 7.64
CA ASN A 104 -3.62 -0.26 8.70
C ASN A 104 -3.04 -0.64 10.06
N ASN A 105 -2.32 -1.77 10.15
CA ASN A 105 -1.63 -2.15 11.39
C ASN A 105 -0.61 -1.11 11.86
N LEU A 106 0.06 -0.41 10.94
CA LEU A 106 0.97 0.68 11.31
C LEU A 106 0.18 1.89 11.85
N MET A 107 -0.95 2.23 11.24
CA MET A 107 -1.82 3.30 11.72
C MET A 107 -2.36 2.98 13.12
N ASP A 108 -2.83 1.76 13.35
CA ASP A 108 -3.32 1.29 14.65
C ASP A 108 -2.22 1.31 15.71
N LYS A 109 -1.02 0.80 15.37
CA LYS A 109 0.13 0.77 16.28
C LYS A 109 0.55 2.16 16.76
N TYR A 110 0.40 3.16 15.90
CA TYR A 110 0.76 4.55 16.20
C TYR A 110 -0.45 5.39 16.64
N ASN A 111 -1.62 4.77 16.82
CA ASN A 111 -2.88 5.41 17.20
C ASN A 111 -3.20 6.63 16.32
N VAL A 112 -2.98 6.45 15.01
CA VAL A 112 -3.21 7.46 13.98
C VAL A 112 -4.70 7.51 13.69
N LYS A 113 -5.31 8.68 13.86
CA LYS A 113 -6.75 8.88 13.63
C LYS A 113 -6.99 9.69 12.37
N GLU A 114 -8.01 9.34 11.61
CA GLU A 114 -8.44 10.13 10.47
C GLU A 114 -9.16 11.39 10.94
N VAL A 115 -8.82 12.52 10.33
CA VAL A 115 -9.41 13.83 10.60
C VAL A 115 -10.24 14.19 9.39
N THR A 116 -11.55 14.16 9.55
CA THR A 116 -12.47 14.68 8.55
C THR A 116 -12.26 16.19 8.49
N LYS A 117 -11.92 16.72 7.31
CA LYS A 117 -11.96 18.17 7.08
C LYS A 117 -13.44 18.59 7.18
N ASN A 118 -13.82 19.21 8.30
CA ASN A 118 -15.01 20.06 8.35
C ASN A 118 -14.80 21.30 7.49
#